data_AF-A0A7C7SFQ1-F1
#
_entry.id   AF-A0A7C7SFQ1-F1
#
_cell.length_a   1.000
_cell.length_b   1.000
_cell.length_c   1.000
_cell.angle_alpha   90.00
_cell.angle_beta   90.00
_cell.angle_gamma   90.00
#
_symmetry.space_group_name_H-M   'P 1'
#
loop_
_entity.id
_entity.type
_entity.pdbx_description
1 polymer ?
#
loop_
_entity_poly.entity_id
_entity_poly.type
_entity_poly.pdbx_seq_one_letter_code
_entity_poly.pdbx_strand_id
1 'polypeptide(L)'
;MVTANGTRNVVIEGFCSSSWIAANAHEAAFVISDCEGCEAVLFDPLVVAQLRSATLIIETHDGLVPGVSDALQTLFSRTHDIRMYGHDGSRRASTRVLDFLTDRERQLATQEARTPQLWLLCLPKTGPNRALHRAVGER
;
A
#
# COMPACT_ATOMS: atom_id res chain seq x y z
N MET A 1 8.95 -4.67 -19.57
CA MET A 1 9.47 -3.91 -18.42
C MET A 1 10.68 -4.62 -17.78
N VAL A 2 10.55 -5.88 -17.34
CA VAL A 2 11.67 -6.67 -16.78
C VAL A 2 12.88 -6.75 -17.71
N THR A 3 12.68 -7.13 -18.98
CA THR A 3 13.76 -7.18 -19.99
C THR A 3 14.38 -5.80 -20.23
N ALA A 4 13.57 -4.74 -20.28
CA ALA A 4 14.05 -3.38 -20.51
C ALA A 4 14.91 -2.85 -19.35
N ASN A 5 14.62 -3.31 -18.12
CA ASN A 5 15.37 -2.94 -16.92
C ASN A 5 16.51 -3.92 -16.58
N GLY A 6 16.72 -4.97 -17.38
CA GLY A 6 17.77 -5.99 -17.15
C GLY A 6 17.59 -6.80 -15.87
N THR A 7 16.41 -6.77 -15.25
CA THR A 7 16.13 -7.45 -13.98
C THR A 7 15.93 -8.95 -14.21
N ARG A 8 16.58 -9.80 -13.42
CA ARG A 8 16.53 -11.27 -13.59
C ARG A 8 15.76 -12.00 -12.49
N ASN A 9 15.46 -11.31 -11.40
CA ASN A 9 14.79 -11.81 -10.20
C ASN A 9 13.35 -11.29 -10.08
N VAL A 10 12.70 -11.03 -11.22
CA VAL A 10 11.30 -10.61 -11.28
C VAL A 10 10.55 -11.59 -12.16
N VAL A 11 9.49 -12.14 -11.58
CA VAL A 11 8.48 -12.92 -12.29
C VAL A 11 7.26 -12.02 -12.47
N ILE A 12 6.77 -11.91 -13.71
CA ILE A 12 5.51 -11.21 -13.99
C ILE A 12 4.44 -12.28 -14.16
N GLU A 13 3.41 -12.19 -13.33
CA GLU A 13 2.25 -13.06 -13.39
C GLU A 13 1.04 -12.31 -13.95
N GLY A 14 -0.04 -13.04 -14.18
CA GLY A 14 -1.32 -12.48 -14.62
C GLY A 14 -2.13 -11.87 -13.48
N PHE A 15 -3.42 -12.19 -13.43
CA PHE A 15 -4.35 -11.66 -12.44
C PHE A 15 -3.98 -12.11 -11.01
N CYS A 16 -3.82 -11.15 -10.11
CA CYS A 16 -3.59 -11.40 -8.69
C CYS A 16 -4.94 -11.46 -7.96
N SER A 17 -5.43 -12.67 -7.70
CA SER A 17 -6.63 -12.90 -6.89
C SER A 17 -6.28 -13.19 -5.42
N SER A 18 -7.28 -13.11 -4.54
CA SER A 18 -7.14 -13.55 -3.15
C SER A 18 -6.66 -15.01 -3.05
N SER A 19 -7.19 -15.90 -3.89
CA SER A 19 -6.75 -17.29 -3.99
C SER A 19 -5.31 -17.44 -4.47
N TRP A 20 -4.85 -16.60 -5.39
CA TRP A 20 -3.47 -16.62 -5.86
C TRP A 20 -2.52 -16.21 -4.73
N ILE A 21 -2.85 -15.15 -3.98
CA ILE A 21 -2.06 -14.74 -2.81
C ILE A 21 -2.01 -15.87 -1.78
N ALA A 22 -3.15 -16.49 -1.46
CA ALA A 22 -3.20 -17.57 -0.49
C ALA A 22 -2.29 -18.77 -0.88
N ALA A 23 -2.18 -19.07 -2.17
CA ALA A 23 -1.36 -20.17 -2.68
C ALA A 23 0.14 -19.84 -2.81
N ASN A 24 0.49 -18.57 -3.00
CA ASN A 24 1.87 -18.16 -3.36
C ASN A 24 2.56 -17.31 -2.28
N ALA A 25 1.85 -16.82 -1.27
CA ALA A 25 2.47 -16.08 -0.19
C ALA A 25 3.27 -17.01 0.74
N HIS A 26 4.51 -16.61 1.02
CA HIS A 26 5.41 -17.33 1.92
C HIS A 26 5.44 -16.69 3.32
N GLU A 27 5.91 -17.45 4.31
CA GLU A 27 6.17 -16.90 5.64
C GLU A 27 7.15 -15.72 5.56
N ALA A 28 6.88 -14.67 6.33
CA ALA A 28 7.70 -13.46 6.36
C ALA A 28 7.85 -12.73 5.01
N ALA A 29 6.93 -12.95 4.07
CA ALA A 29 6.88 -12.18 2.83
C ALA A 29 6.76 -10.67 3.09
N PHE A 30 7.23 -9.89 2.11
CA PHE A 30 6.95 -8.47 2.03
C PHE A 30 5.97 -8.22 0.89
N VAL A 31 4.87 -7.54 1.17
CA VAL A 31 3.80 -7.25 0.20
C VAL A 31 3.71 -5.75 0.01
N ILE A 32 3.72 -5.32 -1.25
CA ILE A 32 3.34 -3.96 -1.63
C ILE A 32 2.16 -4.05 -2.59
N SER A 33 1.10 -3.28 -2.31
CA SER A 33 -0.15 -3.32 -3.08
C SER A 33 -0.61 -1.91 -3.39
N ASP A 34 -0.80 -1.64 -4.67
CA ASP A 34 -1.53 -0.51 -5.24
C ASP A 34 -2.39 -1.13 -6.35
N CYS A 35 -3.70 -1.24 -6.12
CA CYS A 35 -4.60 -1.96 -7.01
C CYS A 35 -5.91 -1.24 -7.30
N GLU A 36 -5.91 0.09 -7.14
CA GLU A 36 -6.93 1.00 -7.67
C GLU A 36 -8.38 0.57 -7.36
N GLY A 37 -8.67 0.28 -6.09
CA GLY A 37 -10.01 -0.09 -5.59
C GLY A 37 -10.23 -1.60 -5.43
N CYS A 38 -9.37 -2.45 -5.99
CA CYS A 38 -9.46 -3.90 -5.83
C CYS A 38 -9.14 -4.37 -4.39
N GLU A 39 -8.62 -3.50 -3.53
CA GLU A 39 -8.22 -3.85 -2.16
C GLU A 39 -9.40 -4.41 -1.35
N ALA A 40 -10.62 -3.93 -1.63
CA ALA A 40 -11.85 -4.33 -0.96
C ALA A 40 -12.21 -5.82 -1.14
N VAL A 41 -11.71 -6.46 -2.20
CA VAL A 41 -11.95 -7.88 -2.50
C VAL A 41 -10.68 -8.72 -2.50
N LEU A 42 -9.51 -8.08 -2.71
CA LEU A 42 -8.22 -8.76 -2.71
C LEU A 42 -7.85 -9.25 -1.30
N PHE A 43 -8.14 -8.45 -0.29
CA PHE A 43 -7.86 -8.78 1.10
C PHE A 43 -9.14 -9.25 1.81
N ASP A 44 -9.32 -10.56 1.87
CA ASP A 44 -10.37 -11.21 2.65
C ASP A 44 -9.81 -11.82 3.95
N PRO A 45 -10.67 -12.26 4.91
CA PRO A 45 -10.21 -12.84 6.16
C PRO A 45 -9.28 -14.04 6.02
N LEU A 46 -9.42 -14.85 4.97
CA LEU A 46 -8.58 -16.01 4.72
C LEU A 46 -7.18 -15.58 4.27
N VAL A 47 -7.10 -14.64 3.32
CA VAL A 47 -5.83 -14.06 2.87
C VAL A 47 -5.10 -13.37 4.02
N VAL A 48 -5.80 -12.57 4.81
CA VAL A 48 -5.19 -11.86 5.95
C VAL A 48 -4.64 -12.82 7.01
N ALA A 49 -5.28 -13.98 7.22
CA ALA A 49 -4.77 -15.02 8.10
C ALA A 49 -3.50 -15.71 7.55
N GLN A 50 -3.43 -15.92 6.23
CA GLN A 50 -2.25 -16.45 5.55
C GLN A 50 -1.06 -15.46 5.65
N LEU A 51 -1.35 -14.17 5.54
CA LEU A 51 -0.37 -13.09 5.60
C LEU A 51 0.00 -12.64 7.03
N ARG A 52 -0.42 -13.34 8.08
CA ARG A 52 -0.23 -12.90 9.49
C ARG A 52 1.22 -12.65 9.96
N SER A 53 2.21 -13.13 9.21
CA SER A 53 3.64 -12.92 9.45
C SER A 53 4.30 -12.02 8.39
N ALA A 54 3.55 -11.61 7.37
CA ALA A 54 4.04 -10.74 6.32
C ALA A 54 4.09 -9.28 6.79
N THR A 55 4.97 -8.48 6.19
CA THR A 55 4.90 -7.02 6.31
C THR A 55 4.23 -6.48 5.05
N LEU A 56 3.26 -5.60 5.21
CA LEU A 56 2.50 -5.06 4.09
C LEU A 56 2.57 -3.54 4.03
N ILE A 57 2.67 -3.02 2.81
CA ILE A 57 2.43 -1.62 2.46
C ILE A 57 1.29 -1.62 1.45
N ILE A 58 0.15 -1.04 1.82
CA ILE A 58 -1.07 -1.05 1.00
C ILE A 58 -1.49 0.39 0.74
N GLU A 59 -1.53 0.82 -0.53
CA GLU A 59 -2.23 2.04 -0.93
C GLU A 59 -3.74 1.76 -0.99
N THR A 60 -4.56 2.64 -0.42
CA THR A 60 -6.01 2.51 -0.40
C THR A 60 -6.67 3.62 -1.21
N HIS A 61 -7.72 3.24 -1.92
CA HIS A 61 -8.41 4.08 -2.90
C HIS A 61 -9.84 4.40 -2.46
N ASP A 62 -9.99 5.15 -1.36
CA ASP A 62 -11.29 5.52 -0.79
C ASP A 62 -12.15 6.39 -1.74
N GLY A 63 -11.52 7.06 -2.71
CA GLY A 63 -12.22 7.77 -3.79
C GLY A 63 -12.91 6.84 -4.80
N LEU A 64 -12.47 5.58 -4.92
CA LEU A 64 -13.07 4.56 -5.77
C LEU A 64 -14.00 3.64 -4.98
N VAL A 65 -13.56 3.21 -3.79
CA VAL A 65 -14.34 2.37 -2.88
C VAL A 65 -14.41 3.06 -1.51
N PRO A 66 -15.51 3.78 -1.21
CA PRO A 66 -15.64 4.53 0.04
C PRO A 66 -15.47 3.66 1.28
N GLY A 67 -14.56 4.06 2.18
CA GLY A 67 -14.32 3.39 3.47
C GLY A 67 -13.45 2.14 3.41
N VAL A 68 -12.81 1.86 2.26
CA VAL A 68 -11.91 0.71 2.12
C VAL A 68 -10.72 0.81 3.08
N SER A 69 -10.19 2.00 3.37
CA SER A 69 -9.11 2.15 4.36
C SER A 69 -9.52 1.65 5.74
N ASP A 70 -10.74 1.98 6.18
CA ASP A 70 -11.24 1.64 7.51
C ASP A 70 -11.60 0.15 7.62
N ALA A 71 -12.15 -0.39 6.54
CA ALA A 71 -12.44 -1.82 6.42
C ALA A 71 -11.15 -2.65 6.52
N LEU A 72 -10.10 -2.28 5.79
CA LEU A 72 -8.82 -2.96 5.84
C LEU A 72 -8.12 -2.78 7.19
N GLN A 73 -8.16 -1.58 7.78
CA GLN A 73 -7.64 -1.37 9.13
C GLN A 73 -8.30 -2.31 10.14
N THR A 74 -9.63 -2.40 10.10
CA THR A 74 -10.38 -3.31 10.98
C THR A 74 -9.99 -4.76 10.74
N LEU A 75 -9.91 -5.18 9.47
CA LEU A 75 -9.59 -6.55 9.09
C LEU A 75 -8.18 -6.96 9.54
N PHE A 76 -7.18 -6.12 9.28
CA PHE A 76 -5.78 -6.39 9.59
C PHE A 76 -5.44 -6.19 11.07
N SER A 77 -6.23 -5.42 11.84
CA SER A 77 -5.96 -5.11 13.26
C SER A 77 -5.78 -6.36 14.13
N ARG A 78 -6.37 -7.49 13.73
CA ARG A 78 -6.28 -8.77 14.45
C ARG A 78 -4.91 -9.43 14.33
N THR A 79 -4.18 -9.19 13.25
CA THR A 79 -2.92 -9.85 12.91
C THR A 79 -1.74 -8.90 12.81
N HIS A 80 -2.01 -7.60 12.64
CA HIS A 80 -1.00 -6.56 12.41
C HIS A 80 -1.28 -5.34 13.30
N ASP A 81 -0.23 -4.57 13.58
CA ASP A 81 -0.34 -3.19 14.03
C ASP A 81 -0.19 -2.28 12.80
N ILE A 82 -1.08 -1.30 12.69
CA ILE A 82 -1.26 -0.55 11.45
C ILE A 82 -0.84 0.90 11.69
N ARG A 83 -0.08 1.44 10.76
CA ARG A 83 0.28 2.87 10.70
C ARG A 83 -0.21 3.44 9.38
N MET A 84 -0.82 4.62 9.43
CA MET A 84 -1.37 5.29 8.26
C MET A 84 -0.50 6.47 7.84
N TYR A 85 -0.34 6.66 6.54
CA TYR A 85 0.38 7.78 5.95
C TYR A 85 -0.43 8.40 4.79
N GLY A 86 -0.24 9.70 4.52
CA GLY A 86 -0.88 10.39 3.39
C GLY A 86 -2.13 11.23 3.73
N HIS A 87 -2.51 11.35 5.01
CA HIS A 87 -3.72 12.06 5.44
C HIS A 87 -3.61 13.60 5.39
N ASP A 88 -2.41 14.18 5.28
CA ASP A 88 -2.14 15.59 5.62
C ASP A 88 -1.56 16.43 4.47
N GLY A 89 -1.82 16.08 3.21
CA GLY A 89 -1.31 16.87 2.09
C GLY A 89 0.23 16.88 2.03
N SER A 90 0.90 15.88 2.62
CA SER A 90 2.35 15.64 2.56
C SER A 90 2.89 15.34 1.14
N ARG A 91 2.13 15.69 0.10
CA ARG A 91 2.64 15.77 -1.26
C ARG A 91 3.77 16.80 -1.25
N ARG A 92 4.96 16.34 -1.60
CA ARG A 92 6.13 17.20 -1.73
C ARG A 92 5.77 18.39 -2.60
N ALA A 93 5.88 19.60 -2.03
CA ALA A 93 5.81 20.80 -2.83
C ALA A 93 6.86 20.70 -3.93
N SER A 94 6.46 21.02 -5.17
CA SER A 94 7.42 21.12 -6.26
C SER A 94 8.50 22.13 -5.89
N THR A 95 9.77 21.74 -6.00
CA THR A 95 10.89 22.67 -5.86
C THR A 95 11.05 23.57 -7.08
N ARG A 96 10.28 23.32 -8.15
CA ARG A 96 10.27 24.15 -9.35
C ARG A 96 9.33 25.34 -9.16
N VAL A 97 9.82 26.51 -9.52
CA VAL A 97 9.00 27.72 -9.62
C VAL A 97 8.11 27.60 -10.85
N LEU A 98 6.80 27.63 -10.64
CA LEU A 98 5.77 27.54 -11.67
C LEU A 98 4.91 28.82 -11.68
N ASP A 99 5.54 29.98 -11.53
CA ASP A 99 4.88 31.30 -11.44
C ASP A 99 4.13 31.70 -12.71
N PHE A 100 4.51 31.14 -13.85
CA PHE A 100 3.82 31.27 -15.15
C PHE A 100 2.44 30.60 -15.21
N LEU A 101 2.10 29.75 -14.24
CA LEU A 101 0.78 29.11 -14.11
C LEU A 101 -0.10 29.89 -13.13
N THR A 102 -1.42 29.77 -13.23
CA THR A 102 -2.34 30.16 -12.15
C THR A 102 -2.21 29.18 -10.96
N ASP A 103 -2.75 29.54 -9.79
CA ASP A 103 -2.75 28.64 -8.62
C ASP A 103 -3.45 27.31 -8.92
N ARG A 104 -4.56 27.36 -9.65
CA ARG A 104 -5.30 26.17 -10.06
C ARG A 104 -4.47 25.30 -11.01
N GLU A 105 -3.79 25.89 -11.98
CA GLU A 105 -2.92 25.16 -12.90
C GLU A 105 -1.70 24.59 -12.20
N ARG A 106 -1.09 25.31 -11.24
CA ARG A 106 -0.02 24.78 -10.40
C ARG A 106 -0.48 23.55 -9.61
N GLN A 107 -1.67 23.61 -9.01
CA GLN A 107 -2.24 22.47 -8.29
C GLN A 107 -2.45 21.29 -9.23
N LEU A 108 -3.07 21.50 -10.40
CA LEU A 108 -3.27 20.42 -11.37
C LEU A 108 -1.96 19.82 -11.89
N ALA A 109 -0.98 20.67 -12.20
CA ALA A 109 0.34 20.26 -12.69
C ALA A 109 1.17 19.49 -11.65
N THR A 110 0.85 19.62 -10.35
CA THR A 110 1.60 18.99 -9.26
C THR A 110 0.85 17.88 -8.53
N GLN A 111 -0.47 17.76 -8.72
CA GLN A 111 -1.32 16.84 -7.95
C GLN A 111 -2.01 15.75 -8.79
N GLU A 112 -1.77 15.71 -10.11
CA GLU A 112 -2.30 14.69 -11.04
C GLU A 112 -3.83 14.46 -10.94
N ALA A 113 -4.58 15.42 -10.38
CA ALA A 113 -6.02 15.33 -10.08
C ALA A 113 -6.45 14.07 -9.31
N ARG A 114 -5.55 13.48 -8.50
CA ARG A 114 -5.87 12.28 -7.71
C ARG A 114 -6.70 12.62 -6.48
N THR A 115 -7.71 11.79 -6.19
CA THR A 115 -8.37 11.80 -4.87
C THR A 115 -7.35 11.49 -3.78
N PRO A 116 -7.62 11.85 -2.51
CA PRO A 116 -6.78 11.42 -1.40
C PRO A 116 -6.62 9.89 -1.41
N GLN A 117 -5.38 9.44 -1.27
CA GLN A 117 -4.98 8.04 -1.13
C GLN A 117 -4.27 7.92 0.21
N LEU A 118 -4.45 6.79 0.89
CA LEU A 118 -3.77 6.51 2.16
C LEU A 118 -2.86 5.31 1.98
N TRP A 119 -1.73 5.32 2.67
CA TRP A 119 -0.80 4.21 2.71
C TRP A 119 -0.85 3.56 4.09
N LEU A 120 -1.26 2.29 4.14
CA LEU A 120 -1.26 1.47 5.34
C LEU A 120 0.04 0.67 5.41
N LEU A 121 0.85 0.93 6.46
CA LEU A 121 1.93 0.04 6.86
C LEU A 121 1.39 -0.93 7.90
N CYS A 122 1.25 -2.21 7.52
CA CYS A 122 0.80 -3.29 8.38
C CYS A 122 2.02 -4.08 8.87
N LEU A 123 2.40 -3.89 10.14
CA LEU A 123 3.49 -4.62 10.78
C LEU A 123 2.95 -5.86 11.48
N PRO A 124 3.50 -7.07 11.22
CA PRO A 124 2.93 -8.29 11.74
C PRO A 124 3.14 -8.42 13.25
N LYS A 125 2.13 -8.94 13.95
CA LYS A 125 2.21 -9.25 15.39
C LYS A 125 2.93 -10.56 15.68
N THR A 126 3.10 -11.40 14.66
CA THR A 126 3.67 -12.76 14.77
C THR A 126 4.71 -13.04 13.69
N GLY A 127 5.51 -14.09 13.88
CA GLY A 127 6.51 -14.54 12.91
C GLY A 127 7.80 -13.71 12.88
N PRO A 128 8.70 -14.01 11.94
CA PRO A 128 10.05 -13.44 11.88
C PRO A 128 10.07 -11.91 11.75
N ASN A 129 9.14 -11.34 10.99
CA ASN A 129 9.07 -9.91 10.73
C ASN A 129 8.60 -9.07 11.93
N ARG A 130 8.19 -9.69 13.04
CA ARG A 130 7.82 -8.96 14.28
C ARG A 130 8.97 -8.08 14.79
N ALA A 131 10.22 -8.43 14.50
CA ALA A 131 11.38 -7.62 14.89
C ALA A 131 11.38 -6.20 14.29
N LEU A 132 10.71 -6.01 13.13
CA LEU A 132 10.66 -4.72 12.42
C LEU A 132 10.00 -3.60 13.24
N HIS A 133 9.13 -3.95 14.19
CA HIS A 133 8.53 -2.98 15.12
C HIS A 133 9.55 -2.09 15.82
N ARG A 134 10.73 -2.63 16.17
CA ARG A 134 11.80 -1.88 16.83
C ARG A 134 12.40 -0.82 15.90
N ALA A 135 12.66 -1.18 14.65
CA ALA A 135 13.24 -0.30 13.66
C ALA A 135 12.33 0.89 13.27
N VAL A 136 11.01 0.74 13.41
CA VAL A 136 10.06 1.84 13.12
C VAL A 136 9.72 2.66 14.37
N GLY A 137 10.20 2.30 15.56
CA GLY A 137 9.97 3.03 16.82
C GLY A 137 11.07 4.01 17.21
N GLU A 138 12.23 3.99 16.55
CA GLU A 138 13.42 4.78 16.88
C GLU A 138 13.53 6.11 16.10
N ARG A 139 12.40 6.75 15.77
CA ARG A 139 12.39 8.07 15.12
C ARG A 139 11.65 9.12 15.93
#